data_AF-A0A2E5V4U3-F1
#
_entry.id   AF-A0A2E5V4U3-F1
#
_cell.length_a   1.000
_cell.length_b   1.000
_cell.length_c   1.000
_cell.angle_alpha   90.00
_cell.angle_beta   90.00
_cell.angle_gamma   90.00
#
_symmetry.space_group_name_H-M   'P 1'
#
loop_
_entity.id
_entity.type
_entity.pdbx_description
1 polymer ?
#
loop_
_entity_poly.entity_id
_entity_poly.type
_entity_poly.pdbx_seq_one_letter_code
_entity_poly.pdbx_strand_id
1 'polypeptide(L)'
;MPRRKILAPRTVGEVLTELGGVYRDARKGRLDTLDASRLSAILNILRQTLESSELEERLCHLESLMDEKRDHKNTSEAAEVPRDQWPCLQGAGGSERNL
;
A
#
# COMPACT_ATOMS: atom_id res chain seq x y z
N MET A 1 -8.40 36.87 -20.93
CA MET A 1 -7.85 35.49 -20.84
C MET A 1 -8.39 34.85 -19.57
N PRO A 2 -9.13 33.73 -19.62
CA PRO A 2 -9.59 33.08 -18.39
C PRO A 2 -8.38 32.49 -17.67
N ARG A 3 -8.11 32.96 -16.44
CA ARG A 3 -7.10 32.36 -15.56
C ARG A 3 -7.52 30.92 -15.27
N ARG A 4 -6.73 29.93 -15.71
CA ARG A 4 -6.89 28.55 -15.22
C ARG A 4 -6.85 28.60 -13.70
N LYS A 5 -7.87 28.05 -13.05
CA LYS A 5 -7.80 27.79 -11.61
C LYS A 5 -6.80 26.65 -11.44
N ILE A 6 -5.54 27.00 -11.21
CA ILE A 6 -4.51 26.01 -10.90
C ILE A 6 -4.77 25.58 -9.46
N LEU A 7 -5.60 24.55 -9.27
CA LEU A 7 -5.55 23.81 -8.01
C LEU A 7 -4.23 23.04 -7.99
N ALA A 8 -3.59 22.98 -6.82
CA ALA A 8 -2.41 22.17 -6.65
C ALA A 8 -2.78 20.69 -6.89
N PRO A 9 -2.17 20.01 -7.88
CA PRO A 9 -2.50 18.63 -8.20
C PRO A 9 -2.12 17.71 -7.03
N ARG A 10 -3.02 16.82 -6.65
CA ARG A 10 -2.86 15.86 -5.55
C ARG A 10 -2.75 14.41 -6.01
N THR A 11 -3.03 14.15 -7.28
CA THR A 11 -2.94 12.80 -7.86
C THR A 11 -2.15 12.83 -9.17
N VAL A 12 -1.57 11.70 -9.55
CA VAL A 12 -0.86 11.54 -10.83
C VAL A 12 -1.78 11.88 -12.01
N GLY A 13 -3.07 11.51 -11.93
CA GLY A 13 -4.07 11.83 -12.95
C GLY A 13 -4.33 13.33 -13.13
N GLU A 14 -4.34 14.09 -12.04
CA GLU A 14 -4.45 15.56 -12.08
C GLU A 14 -3.20 16.18 -12.72
N VAL A 15 -2.00 15.68 -12.39
CA VAL A 15 -0.75 16.13 -13.02
C VAL A 15 -0.77 15.87 -14.53
N LEU A 16 -1.23 14.71 -14.97
CA LEU A 16 -1.38 14.37 -16.39
C LEU A 16 -2.36 15.32 -17.10
N THR A 17 -3.48 15.63 -16.45
CA THR A 17 -4.48 16.56 -16.99
C THR A 17 -3.89 17.96 -17.20
N GLU A 18 -3.11 18.45 -16.23
CA GLU A 18 -2.43 19.74 -16.32
C GLU A 18 -1.31 19.72 -17.38
N LEU A 19 -0.49 18.67 -17.47
CA LEU A 19 0.50 18.50 -18.55
C LEU A 19 -0.14 18.56 -19.94
N GLY A 20 -1.27 17.88 -20.13
CA GLY A 20 -2.04 17.97 -21.39
C GLY A 20 -2.60 19.37 -21.64
N GLY A 21 -2.91 20.11 -20.57
CA GLY A 21 -3.23 21.54 -20.62
C GLY A 21 -2.08 22.39 -21.16
N VAL A 22 -0.89 22.25 -20.57
CA VAL A 22 0.35 22.95 -20.97
C VAL A 22 0.68 22.66 -22.43
N TYR A 23 0.66 21.39 -22.84
CA TYR A 23 0.91 20.98 -24.21
C TYR A 23 -0.04 21.68 -25.21
N ARG A 24 -1.35 21.71 -24.90
CA ARG A 24 -2.35 22.33 -25.78
C ARG A 24 -2.14 23.84 -25.90
N ASP A 25 -1.71 24.50 -24.83
CA ASP A 25 -1.49 25.95 -24.84
C ASP A 25 -0.20 26.32 -25.57
N ALA A 26 0.88 25.57 -25.38
CA ALA A 26 2.11 25.72 -26.13
C ALA A 26 1.89 25.47 -27.63
N ARG A 27 1.19 24.38 -27.99
CA ARG A 27 0.89 24.04 -29.39
C ARG A 27 0.02 25.10 -30.09
N LYS A 28 -0.80 25.83 -29.34
CA LYS A 28 -1.63 26.93 -29.87
C LYS A 28 -0.92 28.29 -29.82
N GLY A 29 0.34 28.35 -29.39
CA GLY A 29 1.09 29.60 -29.23
C GLY A 29 0.55 30.51 -28.13
N ARG A 30 -0.26 29.99 -27.21
CA ARG A 30 -0.84 30.74 -26.08
C ARG A 30 0.07 30.75 -24.85
N LEU A 31 1.09 29.90 -24.86
CA LEU A 31 2.13 29.80 -23.85
C LEU A 31 3.46 29.72 -24.59
N ASP A 32 4.44 30.50 -24.13
CA ASP A 32 5.79 30.45 -24.67
C ASP A 32 6.42 29.06 -24.46
N THR A 33 7.27 28.62 -25.39
CA THR A 33 7.85 27.27 -25.35
C THR A 33 8.80 27.08 -24.17
N LEU A 34 9.51 28.14 -23.75
CA LEU A 34 10.40 28.09 -22.60
C LEU A 34 9.59 27.96 -21.30
N ASP A 35 8.52 28.74 -21.17
CA ASP A 35 7.64 28.67 -20.01
C ASP A 35 6.88 27.34 -19.94
N ALA A 36 6.44 26.82 -21.09
CA ALA A 36 5.84 25.49 -21.20
C ALA A 36 6.81 24.40 -20.74
N SER A 37 8.09 24.50 -21.13
CA SER A 37 9.12 23.54 -20.74
C SER A 37 9.40 23.58 -19.24
N ARG A 38 9.52 24.78 -18.66
CA ARG A 38 9.71 24.97 -17.21
C ARG A 38 8.53 24.40 -16.41
N LEU A 39 7.31 24.70 -16.84
CA LEU A 39 6.12 24.20 -16.17
C LEU A 39 6.01 22.67 -16.28
N SER A 40 6.34 22.11 -17.43
CA SER A 40 6.38 20.65 -17.62
C SER A 40 7.41 19.99 -16.71
N ALA A 41 8.58 20.61 -16.50
CA ALA A 41 9.59 20.09 -15.58
C ALA A 41 9.08 20.06 -14.13
N ILE A 42 8.43 21.13 -13.66
CA ILE A 42 7.84 21.20 -12.31
C ILE A 42 6.76 20.12 -12.14
N LEU A 43 5.85 20.00 -13.12
CA LEU A 43 4.80 18.98 -13.10
C LEU A 43 5.38 17.57 -13.09
N ASN A 44 6.48 17.33 -13.80
CA ASN A 44 7.16 16.04 -13.82
C ASN A 44 7.76 15.68 -12.45
N ILE A 45 8.35 16.66 -11.73
CA ILE A 45 8.83 16.46 -10.36
C ILE A 45 7.66 16.13 -9.42
N LEU A 46 6.56 16.88 -9.51
CA LEU A 46 5.36 16.62 -8.70
C LEU A 46 4.81 15.21 -8.95
N ARG A 47 4.79 14.76 -10.22
CA ARG A 47 4.38 13.40 -10.56
C ARG A 47 5.23 12.36 -9.83
N GLN A 48 6.55 12.51 -9.87
CA GLN A 48 7.49 11.57 -9.23
C GLN A 48 7.27 11.52 -7.71
N THR A 49 7.07 12.66 -7.06
CA THR A 49 6.81 12.69 -5.61
C THR A 49 5.48 12.00 -5.25
N LEU A 50 4.43 12.21 -6.04
CA LEU A 50 3.14 11.53 -5.83
C LEU A 50 3.25 10.02 -6.07
N GLU A 51 3.90 9.62 -7.16
CA GLU A 51 4.17 8.21 -7.48
C GLU A 51 4.92 7.52 -6.32
N SER A 52 5.99 8.13 -5.80
CA SER A 52 6.73 7.57 -4.68
C SER A 52 5.88 7.44 -3.41
N SER A 53 5.11 8.48 -3.07
CA SER A 53 4.26 8.45 -1.86
C SER A 53 3.17 7.39 -1.94
N GLU A 54 2.50 7.23 -3.10
CA GLU A 54 1.49 6.19 -3.29
C GLU A 54 2.10 4.79 -3.24
N LEU A 55 3.32 4.60 -3.76
CA LEU A 55 4.02 3.32 -3.70
C LEU A 55 4.46 2.97 -2.27
N GLU A 56 4.99 3.94 -1.51
CA GLU A 56 5.35 3.76 -0.10
C GLU A 56 4.14 3.35 0.74
N GLU A 57 2.99 4.02 0.57
CA GLU A 57 1.75 3.68 1.28
C GLU A 57 1.28 2.26 0.95
N ARG A 58 1.29 1.89 -0.33
CA ARG A 58 0.88 0.55 -0.78
C ARG A 58 1.82 -0.54 -0.29
N LEU A 59 3.13 -0.29 -0.26
CA LEU A 59 4.11 -1.23 0.28
C LEU A 59 3.89 -1.45 1.78
N CYS A 60 3.78 -0.37 2.56
CA CYS A 60 3.49 -0.45 3.99
C CYS A 60 2.22 -1.26 4.27
N HIS A 61 1.16 -1.07 3.47
CA HIS A 61 -0.07 -1.83 3.62
C HIS A 61 0.13 -3.33 3.34
N LEU A 62 0.84 -3.68 2.27
CA LEU A 62 1.15 -5.08 1.93
C LEU A 62 2.03 -5.75 2.98
N GLU A 63 3.05 -5.05 3.47
CA GLU A 63 3.94 -5.53 4.53
C GLU A 63 3.14 -5.81 5.82
N SER A 64 2.22 -4.92 6.20
CA SER A 64 1.33 -5.12 7.35
C SER A 64 0.47 -6.38 7.21
N LEU A 65 -0.15 -6.58 6.04
CA LEU A 65 -0.95 -7.79 5.77
C LEU A 65 -0.12 -9.08 5.79
N MET A 66 1.15 -9.01 5.38
CA MET A 66 2.06 -10.15 5.38
C MET A 66 2.49 -10.53 6.80
N ASP A 67 2.75 -9.55 7.66
CA ASP A 67 3.08 -9.79 9.06
C ASP A 67 1.87 -10.36 9.82
N GLU A 68 0.66 -9.84 9.61
CA GLU A 68 -0.56 -10.43 10.16
C GLU A 68 -0.71 -11.90 9.77
N LYS A 69 -0.51 -12.23 8.49
CA LYS A 69 -0.59 -13.62 8.00
C LYS A 69 0.49 -14.51 8.61
N ARG A 70 1.69 -13.98 8.86
CA ARG A 70 2.79 -14.70 9.52
C ARG A 70 2.44 -14.99 10.98
N ASP A 71 1.88 -14.02 11.68
CA ASP A 71 1.48 -14.16 13.09
C ASP A 71 0.38 -15.21 13.27
N HIS A 72 -0.62 -15.23 12.40
CA HIS A 72 -1.69 -16.24 12.39
C HIS A 72 -1.15 -17.65 12.09
N LYS A 73 -0.17 -17.77 11.19
CA LYS A 73 0.45 -19.06 10.89
C LYS A 73 1.24 -19.57 12.11
N ASN A 74 2.02 -18.71 12.74
CA ASN A 74 2.81 -19.05 13.93
C ASN A 74 1.93 -19.47 15.12
N THR A 75 0.75 -18.84 15.31
CA THR A 75 -0.21 -19.26 16.35
C THR A 75 -0.92 -20.56 16.01
N SER A 76 -1.18 -20.86 14.73
CA SER A 76 -1.77 -22.15 14.32
C SER A 76 -0.80 -23.32 14.40
N GLU A 77 0.49 -23.09 14.13
CA GLU A 77 1.54 -24.12 14.14
C GLU A 77 2.00 -24.45 15.57
N ALA A 78 1.86 -23.50 16.51
CA ALA A 78 2.06 -23.75 17.94
C ALA A 78 0.92 -24.59 18.61
N ALA A 79 -0.18 -24.85 17.90
CA ALA A 79 -1.34 -25.60 18.41
C ALA A 79 -1.38 -27.08 18.00
N GLU A 80 -0.48 -27.55 17.12
CA GLU A 80 -0.27 -28.99 16.91
C GLU A 80 0.59 -29.55 18.05
N VAL A 81 -0.04 -29.77 19.21
CA VAL A 81 0.51 -30.67 20.22
C VAL A 81 0.60 -32.06 19.58
N PRO A 82 1.79 -32.70 19.55
CA PRO A 82 1.94 -34.06 19.03
C PRO A 82 0.96 -35.02 19.73
N ARG A 83 0.24 -35.87 18.98
CA ARG A 83 -0.81 -36.76 19.53
C ARG A 83 -0.30 -37.69 20.65
N ASP A 84 0.99 -37.92 20.71
CA ASP A 84 1.73 -38.65 21.73
C ASP A 84 1.75 -37.97 23.11
N GLN A 85 1.39 -36.68 23.20
CA GLN A 85 1.26 -35.92 24.46
C GLN A 85 -0.18 -35.70 24.89
N TRP A 86 -1.16 -36.33 24.21
CA TRP A 86 -2.54 -36.33 24.70
C TRP A 86 -2.58 -37.08 26.03
N PRO A 87 -3.11 -36.50 27.13
CA PRO A 87 -3.35 -37.25 28.34
C PRO A 87 -4.50 -38.23 28.05
N CYS A 88 -4.14 -39.41 27.55
CA CYS A 88 -5.03 -40.55 27.47
C CYS A 88 -5.50 -40.84 28.91
N LEU A 89 -6.76 -40.48 29.18
CA LEU A 89 -7.66 -41.10 30.16
C LEU A 89 -6.95 -42.06 31.14
N GLN A 90 -6.34 -41.51 32.19
CA GLN A 90 -6.12 -42.32 33.39
C GLN A 90 -7.49 -42.48 34.05
N GLY A 91 -8.15 -43.57 33.68
CA GLY A 91 -9.45 -43.95 34.21
C GLY A 91 -9.41 -43.98 35.73
N ALA A 92 -10.33 -43.23 36.33
CA ALA A 92 -10.83 -43.53 37.65
C ALA A 92 -11.41 -44.95 37.65
N GLY A 93 -10.94 -45.83 38.54
CA GLY A 93 -11.54 -47.15 38.70
C GLY A 93 -10.88 -48.06 39.75
N GLY A 94 -11.45 -48.05 40.98
CA GLY A 94 -11.41 -49.13 41.98
C GLY A 94 -10.09 -49.28 42.75
N SER A 95 -9.97 -48.99 44.06
CA SER A 95 -10.68 -49.57 45.20
C SER A 95 -10.83 -51.10 45.15
N GLU A 96 -10.28 -51.74 46.19
CA GLU A 96 -10.59 -53.07 46.76
C GLU A 96 -9.67 -54.29 46.48
N ARG A 97 -9.10 -54.76 47.60
CA ARG A 97 -8.90 -56.15 48.09
C ARG A 97 -7.52 -56.83 47.91
N ASN A 98 -6.91 -57.09 49.08
CA ASN A 98 -6.38 -58.36 49.63
C ASN A 98 -5.41 -59.18 48.74
N LEU A 99 -4.19 -59.53 49.17
CA LEU A 99 -3.82 -60.40 50.30
C LEU A 99 -2.31 -60.25 50.57
#